data_AF-A0A2V7UAE2-F1
#
_entry.id   AF-A0A2V7UAE2-F1
#
_cell.length_a   1.000
_cell.length_b   1.000
_cell.length_c   1.000
_cell.angle_alpha   90.00
_cell.angle_beta   90.00
_cell.angle_gamma   90.00
#
_symmetry.space_group_name_H-M   'P 1'
#
loop_
_entity.id
_entity.type
_entity.pdbx_description
1 polymer ?
#
loop_
_entity_poly.entity_id
_entity_poly.type
_entity_poly.pdbx_seq_one_letter_code
_entity_poly.pdbx_strand_id
1 'polypeptide(L)' 'MLQALEWSERTALCATLPMRRIATATLGGNDDLAAKVLADLDLEGCVRTEIMGWSSGWLTSKGRALTVTSA' A
#
# COMPACT_ATOMS: atom_id res chain seq x y z
N MET A 1 20.84 -16.45 -15.63
CA MET A 1 19.36 -16.29 -15.58
C MET A 1 18.83 -15.97 -14.17
N LEU A 2 19.59 -16.18 -13.08
CA LEU A 2 19.17 -15.76 -11.72
C LEU A 2 19.12 -14.23 -11.50
N GLN A 3 19.98 -13.45 -12.16
CA GLN A 3 20.02 -11.99 -11.96
C GLN A 3 18.76 -11.26 -12.44
N ALA A 4 18.03 -11.82 -13.41
CA ALA A 4 16.78 -11.23 -13.91
C ALA A 4 15.62 -11.41 -12.91
N LEU A 5 15.63 -12.48 -12.12
CA LEU A 5 14.64 -12.72 -11.05
C LEU A 5 14.87 -11.77 -9.87
N GLU A 6 16.12 -11.59 -9.43
CA GLU A 6 16.42 -10.62 -8.37
C GLU A 6 16.09 -9.17 -8.77
N TRP A 7 16.24 -8.84 -10.06
CA TRP A 7 15.86 -7.52 -10.57
C TRP A 7 14.34 -7.36 -10.62
N SER A 8 13.61 -8.40 -11.03
CA SER A 8 12.14 -8.43 -11.04
C SER A 8 11.56 -8.33 -9.63
N GLU A 9 12.20 -8.97 -8.64
CA GLU A 9 11.79 -8.82 -7.24
C GLU A 9 12.04 -7.40 -6.75
N ARG A 10 13.19 -6.80 -7.06
CA ARG A 10 13.47 -5.39 -6.70
C ARG A 10 12.55 -4.38 -7.38
N THR A 11 12.15 -4.59 -8.63
CA THR A 11 11.19 -3.70 -9.31
C THR A 11 9.75 -3.96 -8.88
N ALA A 12 9.37 -5.19 -8.55
CA ALA A 12 8.08 -5.49 -7.93
C ALA A 12 7.97 -4.97 -6.48
N LEU A 13 9.09 -4.84 -5.77
CA LEU A 13 9.17 -4.36 -4.38
C LEU A 13 8.95 -2.84 -4.22
N CYS A 14 9.05 -2.06 -5.29
CA CYS A 14 8.85 -0.61 -5.30
C CYS A 14 7.82 -0.16 -6.35
N ALA A 15 6.81 -0.99 -6.64
CA ALA A 15 5.66 -0.50 -7.38
C ALA A 15 4.87 0.47 -6.50
N THR A 16 5.00 1.76 -6.77
CA THR A 16 4.18 2.76 -6.11
C THR A 16 2.72 2.59 -6.55
N LEU A 17 1.85 2.47 -5.57
CA LEU A 17 0.42 2.22 -5.74
C LEU A 17 -0.36 3.52 -5.56
N PRO A 18 -1.46 3.72 -6.29
CA PRO A 18 -2.36 4.84 -6.09
C PRO A 18 -3.22 4.61 -4.82
N MET A 19 -2.60 4.71 -3.64
CA MET A 19 -3.14 4.29 -2.33
C MET A 19 -4.52 4.87 -2.06
N ARG A 20 -4.70 6.19 -2.22
CA ARG A 20 -6.00 6.85 -2.01
C ARG A 20 -7.08 6.30 -2.94
N ARG A 21 -6.77 6.09 -4.23
CA ARG A 21 -7.75 5.54 -5.18
C ARG A 21 -8.16 4.12 -4.80
N ILE A 22 -7.21 3.30 -4.37
CA ILE A 22 -7.47 1.91 -3.93
C ILE A 22 -8.34 1.91 -2.67
N ALA A 23 -7.97 2.69 -1.66
CA ALA A 23 -8.72 2.79 -0.41
C ALA A 23 -10.14 3.33 -0.64
N THR A 24 -10.28 4.41 -1.42
CA THR A 24 -11.60 4.98 -1.77
C THR A 24 -12.46 3.97 -2.53
N ALA A 25 -11.90 3.26 -3.51
CA ALA A 25 -12.65 2.21 -4.23
C ALA A 25 -13.08 1.05 -3.31
N THR A 26 -12.22 0.64 -2.38
CA THR A 26 -12.49 -0.44 -1.42
C THR A 26 -13.56 -0.04 -0.40
N LEU A 27 -13.61 1.24 -0.04
CA LEU A 27 -14.53 1.82 0.95
C LEU A 27 -15.79 2.43 0.29
N GLY A 28 -16.16 1.94 -0.89
CA GLY A 28 -17.42 2.32 -1.54
C GLY A 28 -17.47 3.77 -2.04
N GLY A 29 -16.32 4.38 -2.35
CA GLY A 29 -16.23 5.75 -2.83
C GLY A 29 -16.09 6.80 -1.72
N ASN A 30 -15.99 6.41 -0.44
CA ASN A 30 -15.83 7.34 0.67
C ASN A 30 -14.38 7.77 0.83
N ASP A 31 -14.04 8.95 0.31
CA ASP A 31 -12.67 9.48 0.31
C ASP A 31 -12.18 9.93 1.69
N ASP A 32 -13.06 10.48 2.53
CA ASP A 32 -12.71 10.87 3.91
C ASP A 32 -12.36 9.64 4.76
N LEU A 33 -13.17 8.58 4.63
CA LEU A 33 -12.89 7.31 5.31
C LEU A 33 -11.61 6.67 4.78
N ALA A 34 -11.35 6.75 3.47
CA ALA A 34 -10.12 6.26 2.87
C ALA A 34 -8.89 6.99 3.41
N ALA A 35 -8.95 8.33 3.52
CA ALA A 35 -7.88 9.11 4.11
C ALA A 35 -7.62 8.73 5.58
N LYS A 36 -8.68 8.50 6.35
CA LYS A 36 -8.58 8.07 7.75
C LYS A 36 -7.93 6.69 7.88
N VAL A 37 -8.42 5.70 7.13
CA VAL A 37 -7.87 4.33 7.15
C VAL A 37 -6.41 4.30 6.70
N LEU A 38 -6.05 5.10 5.70
CA LEU A 38 -4.65 5.20 5.26
C LEU A 38 -3.75 5.83 6.32
N ALA A 39 -4.23 6.85 7.04
CA ALA A 39 -3.51 7.44 8.15
C ALA A 39 -3.32 6.45 9.30
N ASP A 40 -4.36 5.68 9.66
CA ASP A 40 -4.27 4.64 10.68
C ASP A 40 -3.24 3.56 10.28
N LEU A 41 -3.27 3.09 9.03
CA LEU A 41 -2.32 2.09 8.52
C LEU A 41 -0.86 2.61 8.47
N ASP A 42 -0.66 3.91 8.22
CA ASP A 42 0.67 4.52 8.24
C ASP A 42 1.20 4.67 9.66
N LEU A 43 0.34 5.06 10.62
CA LEU A 43 0.67 5.07 12.05
C LEU A 43 1.04 3.67 12.55
N GLU A 44 0.35 2.63 12.06
CA GLU A 44 0.71 1.24 12.34
C GLU A 44 1.97 0.77 11.60
N GLY A 45 2.52 1.58 10.69
CA GLY A 45 3.71 1.26 9.89
C GLY A 45 3.46 0.18 8.83
N CYS A 46 2.21 -0.04 8.44
CA CYS A 46 1.80 -1.01 7.43
C CYS A 46 1.92 -0.46 6.02
N VAL A 47 1.74 0.85 5.85
CA VAL A 47 1.91 1.56 4.57
C VAL A 47 2.92 2.69 4.72
N ARG A 48 3.44 3.17 3.60
CA ARG A 48 4.14 4.45 3.51
C ARG A 48 3.70 5.21 2.28
N THR A 49 3.71 6.53 2.37
CA THR A 49 3.48 7.43 1.23
C THR A 49 4.73 8.22 0.88
N GLU A 50 4.92 8.44 -0.42
CA GLU A 50 5.99 9.29 -0.96
C GLU A 50 5.57 10.77 -1.03
N ILE A 51 4.26 11.02 -1.10
CA ILE A 51 3.67 12.34 -1.34
C ILE A 51 2.61 12.64 -0.28
N MET A 52 2.50 13.91 0.13
CA MET A 52 1.38 14.41 0.93
C MET A 52 0.04 14.04 0.27
N GLY A 53 -0.85 13.40 1.02
CA GLY A 53 -2.22 13.09 0.56
C GLY A 53 -2.43 11.70 -0.04
N TRP A 54 -1.49 10.77 0.17
CA TRP A 54 -1.65 9.33 -0.15
C TRP A 54 -1.87 9.02 -1.64
N SER A 55 -1.43 9.90 -2.53
CA SER A 55 -1.59 9.72 -3.98
C SER A 55 -0.71 8.60 -4.53
N SER A 56 0.43 8.35 -3.90
CA SER A 56 1.44 7.37 -4.31
C SER A 56 2.14 6.82 -3.08
N GLY A 57 2.18 5.50 -2.92
CA GLY A 57 2.79 4.85 -1.76
C GLY A 57 3.00 3.35 -1.95
N TRP A 58 3.46 2.65 -0.92
CA TRP A 58 3.66 1.21 -0.96
C TRP A 58 3.33 0.57 0.38
N LEU A 59 3.06 -0.74 0.33
CA LEU A 59 2.97 -1.56 1.53
C LEU A 59 4.37 -1.80 2.07
N THR A 60 4.56 -1.62 3.38
CA THR A 60 5.79 -2.04 4.05
C THR A 60 5.84 -3.56 4.15
N SER A 61 6.99 -4.11 4.55
CA SER A 61 7.07 -5.56 4.83
C SER A 61 6.04 -6.02 5.86
N LYS A 62 5.69 -5.16 6.84
CA LYS A 62 4.62 -5.41 7.82
C LYS A 62 3.25 -5.46 7.14
N GLY A 63 2.92 -4.46 6.32
CA GLY A 63 1.64 -4.42 5.60
C GLY A 63 1.45 -5.59 4.63
N ARG A 64 2.52 -6.08 3.99
CA ARG A 64 2.46 -7.26 3.11
C ARG A 64 2.30 -8.58 3.88
N ALA A 65 2.82 -8.65 5.10
CA ALA A 65 2.69 -9.83 5.96
C ALA A 65 1.29 -9.97 6.57
N LEU A 66 0.50 -8.88 6.59
CA LEU A 66 -0.91 -8.92 6.95
C LEU A 66 -1.69 -9.64 5.85
N THR A 67 -1.78 -10.95 5.99
CA THR A 67 -2.72 -11.77 5.22
C THR A 67 -4.09 -11.59 5.84
N VAL A 68 -5.09 -11.23 5.02
CA VAL A 68 -6.49 -11.28 5.44
C VAL A 68 -6.82 -12.75 5.64
N THR A 69 -6.73 -13.23 6.88
CA THR A 69 -7.39 -14.47 7.26
C THR A 69 -8.87 -14.16 7.26
N SER A 70 -9.57 -14.43 6.15
CA SER A 70 -11.02 -14.44 6.12
C SER A 70 -11.51 -15.43 7.17
N ALA A 71 -12.13 -14.92 8.23
CA ALA A 71 -12.85 -15.70 9.24
C ALA A 71 -14.34 -15.78 8.87
#